data_AF-A0A928NPV7-F1
#
_entry.id   AF-A0A928NPV7-F1
#
_cell.length_a   1.000
_cell.length_b   1.000
_cell.length_c   1.000
_cell.angle_alpha   90.00
_cell.angle_beta   90.00
_cell.angle_gamma   90.00
#
_symmetry.space_group_name_H-M   'P 1'
#
loop_
_entity.id
_entity.type
_entity.pdbx_description
1 polymer ?
#
loop_
_entity_poly.entity_id
_entity_poly.type
_entity_poly.pdbx_seq_one_letter_code
_entity_poly.pdbx_strand_id
1 'polypeptide(L)'
;MAIQINIEDLPSSGAIEQELKRERNKIRYRRIIKSSIYALVLVAAVAVLIATLILPVLQISGTSMEPTLNNGEIVVLLKTNKLQRGDLCGFSYSNKILIKRVIGLPGDTIIIDEAGTVFVNGEELDEPYVSDKSLGECDIEFPYEVPEGTYFLLGDHRETSIDSRNTVIGCIEKEQIVGKLFLRIWPLSELKFLN
;
A
#
# COMPACT_ATOMS: atom_id res chain seq x y z
N MET A 1 -11.92 54.45 -53.26
CA MET A 1 -13.25 53.81 -53.14
C MET A 1 -13.69 53.94 -51.70
N ALA A 2 -14.62 54.83 -51.41
CA ALA A 2 -15.24 54.94 -50.09
C ALA A 2 -16.35 53.89 -50.01
N ILE A 3 -16.33 53.06 -48.97
CA ILE A 3 -17.42 52.11 -48.70
C ILE A 3 -18.61 52.93 -48.21
N GLN A 4 -19.67 52.97 -49.01
CA GLN A 4 -20.90 53.67 -48.68
C GLN A 4 -21.78 52.72 -47.88
N ILE A 5 -21.80 52.88 -46.55
CA ILE A 5 -22.58 52.01 -45.66
C ILE A 5 -24.02 52.52 -45.67
N ASN A 6 -24.94 51.70 -46.15
CA ASN A 6 -26.36 52.04 -46.22
C ASN A 6 -27.04 51.74 -44.88
N ILE A 7 -27.74 52.73 -44.32
CA ILE A 7 -28.28 52.66 -42.95
C ILE A 7 -29.45 51.67 -42.86
N GLU A 8 -30.15 51.42 -43.97
CA GLU A 8 -31.26 50.46 -44.07
C GLU A 8 -30.81 48.99 -44.03
N ASP A 9 -29.54 48.70 -44.34
CA ASP A 9 -28.96 47.34 -44.27
C ASP A 9 -28.45 46.96 -42.87
N LEU A 10 -28.56 47.86 -41.89
CA LEU A 10 -28.14 47.60 -40.52
C LEU A 10 -29.17 46.72 -39.78
N PRO A 11 -28.73 45.66 -39.09
CA PRO A 11 -29.63 44.80 -38.32
C PRO A 11 -30.30 45.58 -37.18
N SER A 12 -31.55 45.21 -36.85
CA SER A 12 -32.30 45.85 -35.77
C SER A 12 -31.60 45.67 -34.42
N SER A 13 -31.77 46.63 -33.50
CA SER A 13 -31.16 46.60 -32.16
C SER A 13 -31.47 45.30 -31.39
N GLY A 14 -32.68 44.75 -31.55
CA GLY A 14 -33.07 43.47 -30.96
C GLY A 14 -32.34 42.25 -31.55
N ALA A 15 -32.04 42.25 -32.86
CA ALA A 15 -31.26 41.19 -33.49
C ALA A 15 -29.80 41.21 -33.02
N ILE A 16 -29.22 42.41 -32.87
CA ILE A 16 -27.86 42.59 -32.33
C ILE A 16 -27.80 42.12 -30.87
N GLU A 17 -28.80 42.44 -30.04
CA GLU A 17 -28.88 41.97 -28.65
C GLU A 17 -28.98 40.45 -28.54
N GLN A 18 -29.76 39.80 -29.41
CA GLN A 18 -29.88 38.34 -29.42
C GLN A 18 -28.56 37.66 -29.79
N GLU A 19 -27.85 38.15 -30.82
CA GLU A 19 -26.57 37.56 -31.22
C GLU A 19 -25.47 37.84 -30.18
N LEU A 20 -25.45 39.04 -29.57
CA LEU A 20 -24.59 39.35 -28.42
C LEU A 20 -24.85 38.41 -27.24
N LYS A 21 -26.12 38.12 -26.94
CA LYS A 21 -26.52 37.18 -25.88
C LYS A 21 -26.09 35.76 -26.21
N ARG A 22 -26.21 35.33 -27.47
CA ARG A 22 -25.75 34.02 -27.95
C ARG A 22 -24.23 33.86 -27.82
N GLU A 23 -23.46 34.85 -28.26
CA GLU A 23 -21.99 34.83 -28.15
C GLU A 23 -21.54 34.91 -26.69
N ARG A 24 -22.15 35.78 -25.87
CA ARG A 24 -21.90 35.81 -24.42
C ARG A 24 -22.21 34.47 -23.76
N ASN A 25 -23.29 33.79 -24.15
CA ASN A 25 -23.64 32.47 -23.63
C ASN A 25 -22.61 31.41 -24.04
N LYS A 26 -22.14 31.39 -25.30
CA LYS A 26 -21.07 30.48 -25.75
C LYS A 26 -19.77 30.70 -24.98
N ILE A 27 -19.35 31.95 -24.82
CA ILE A 27 -18.13 32.31 -24.07
C ILE A 27 -18.27 31.91 -22.60
N ARG A 28 -19.42 32.19 -21.98
CA ARG A 28 -19.71 31.80 -20.60
C ARG A 28 -19.69 30.28 -20.42
N TYR A 29 -20.36 29.53 -21.30
CA TYR A 29 -20.41 28.07 -21.25
C TYR A 29 -19.02 27.44 -21.41
N ARG A 30 -18.23 27.91 -22.39
CA ARG A 30 -16.83 27.47 -22.55
C ARG A 30 -15.98 27.77 -21.31
N ARG A 31 -16.19 28.92 -20.67
CA ARG A 31 -15.49 29.27 -19.43
C ARG A 31 -15.86 28.33 -18.29
N ILE A 32 -17.16 28.04 -18.12
CA ILE A 32 -17.66 27.14 -17.07
C ILE A 32 -17.17 25.71 -17.27
N ILE A 33 -17.19 25.20 -18.50
CA ILE A 33 -16.64 23.87 -18.80
C ILE A 33 -15.15 23.84 -18.48
N LYS A 34 -14.38 24.83 -18.95
CA LYS A 34 -12.94 24.90 -18.67
C LYS A 34 -12.66 24.95 -17.18
N SER A 35 -13.35 25.78 -16.40
CA SER A 35 -13.16 25.84 -14.95
C SER A 35 -13.54 24.54 -14.25
N SER A 36 -14.59 23.86 -14.70
CA SER A 36 -15.01 22.57 -14.14
C SER A 36 -13.95 21.48 -14.42
N ILE A 37 -13.40 21.45 -15.64
CA ILE A 37 -12.31 20.55 -15.99
C ILE A 37 -11.07 20.84 -15.15
N TYR A 38 -10.66 22.11 -15.03
CA TYR A 38 -9.50 22.47 -14.19
C TYR A 38 -9.70 22.08 -12.72
N ALA A 39 -10.90 22.27 -12.18
CA ALA A 39 -11.23 21.86 -10.82
C ALA A 39 -11.14 20.34 -10.64
N LEU A 40 -11.69 19.56 -11.57
CA LEU A 40 -11.62 18.10 -11.54
C LEU A 40 -10.17 17.58 -11.64
N VAL A 41 -9.38 18.16 -12.56
CA VAL A 41 -7.97 17.81 -12.71
C VAL A 41 -7.18 18.14 -11.44
N LEU A 42 -7.46 19.29 -10.82
CA LEU A 42 -6.81 19.67 -9.56
C LEU A 42 -7.16 18.68 -8.45
N VAL A 43 -8.44 18.34 -8.27
CA VAL A 43 -8.88 17.36 -7.26
C VAL A 43 -8.23 16.00 -7.51
N ALA A 44 -8.20 15.53 -8.77
CA ALA A 44 -7.56 14.27 -9.12
C ALA A 44 -6.05 14.30 -8.85
N ALA A 45 -5.36 15.39 -9.20
CA ALA A 45 -3.93 15.53 -8.96
C ALA A 45 -3.59 15.54 -7.46
N VAL A 46 -4.37 16.26 -6.65
CA VAL A 46 -4.23 16.27 -5.19
C VAL A 46 -4.50 14.89 -4.61
N ALA A 47 -5.54 14.19 -5.07
CA ALA A 47 -5.86 12.84 -4.62
C ALA A 47 -4.74 11.85 -4.95
N VAL A 48 -4.18 11.90 -6.17
CA VAL A 48 -3.04 11.05 -6.57
C VAL A 48 -1.81 11.36 -5.73
N LEU A 49 -1.51 12.63 -5.49
CA LEU A 49 -0.36 13.03 -4.66
C LEU A 49 -0.50 12.51 -3.22
N ILE A 50 -1.68 12.66 -2.62
CA ILE A 50 -1.96 12.14 -1.27
C ILE A 50 -1.83 10.60 -1.27
N ALA A 51 -2.38 9.92 -2.27
CA ALA A 51 -2.32 8.47 -2.37
C ALA A 51 -0.87 7.97 -2.47
N THR A 52 -0.03 8.56 -3.34
CA THR A 52 1.36 8.11 -3.53
C THR A 52 2.26 8.43 -2.34
N LEU A 53 1.98 9.48 -1.58
CA LEU A 53 2.76 9.82 -0.37
C LEU A 53 2.42 8.94 0.84
N ILE A 54 1.18 8.46 0.94
CA ILE A 54 0.68 7.72 2.10
C ILE A 54 0.73 6.20 1.88
N LEU A 55 0.64 5.73 0.63
CA LEU A 55 0.54 4.32 0.27
C LEU A 55 1.75 3.86 -0.56
N PRO A 56 2.84 3.39 0.07
CA PRO A 56 3.95 2.78 -0.65
C PRO A 56 3.47 1.54 -1.41
N VAL A 57 3.80 1.49 -2.71
CA VAL A 57 3.52 0.35 -3.58
C VAL A 57 4.83 -0.39 -3.84
N LEU A 58 4.87 -1.70 -3.56
CA LEU A 58 6.06 -2.53 -3.70
C LEU A 58 5.76 -3.78 -4.52
N GLN A 59 6.75 -4.25 -5.27
CA GLN A 59 6.71 -5.54 -5.94
C GLN A 59 7.41 -6.59 -5.07
N ILE A 60 6.75 -7.72 -4.85
CA ILE A 60 7.30 -8.87 -4.12
C ILE A 60 8.42 -9.49 -4.96
N SER A 61 9.58 -9.66 -4.35
CA SER A 61 10.71 -10.39 -4.92
C SER A 61 11.12 -11.51 -3.97
N GLY A 62 11.05 -12.76 -4.43
CA GLY A 62 11.42 -13.96 -3.65
C GLY A 62 10.24 -14.84 -3.23
N THR A 63 10.55 -15.95 -2.57
CA THR A 63 9.61 -17.05 -2.25
C THR A 63 9.27 -17.17 -0.76
N SER A 64 9.86 -16.32 0.10
CA SER A 64 9.80 -16.51 1.57
C SER A 64 8.41 -16.35 2.19
N MET A 65 7.45 -15.83 1.41
CA MET A 65 6.07 -15.62 1.83
C MET A 65 5.09 -16.50 1.05
N GLU A 66 5.57 -17.47 0.27
CA GLU A 66 4.71 -18.45 -0.38
C GLU A 66 4.06 -19.36 0.68
N PRO A 67 2.79 -19.78 0.51
CA PRO A 67 1.91 -19.50 -0.63
C PRO A 67 1.11 -18.18 -0.52
N THR A 68 1.26 -17.42 0.57
CA THR A 68 0.46 -16.20 0.82
C THR A 68 0.75 -15.09 -0.18
N LEU A 69 2.03 -14.89 -0.54
CA LEU A 69 2.48 -13.90 -1.50
C LEU A 69 3.48 -14.52 -2.46
N ASN A 70 3.21 -14.37 -3.75
CA ASN A 70 4.05 -14.93 -4.81
C ASN A 70 5.00 -13.89 -5.39
N ASN A 71 6.11 -14.37 -5.93
CA ASN A 71 7.08 -13.52 -6.63
C ASN A 71 6.42 -12.78 -7.80
N GLY A 72 6.65 -11.46 -7.88
CA GLY A 72 6.12 -10.58 -8.94
C GLY A 72 4.77 -9.93 -8.62
N GLU A 73 4.11 -10.31 -7.52
CA GLU A 73 2.89 -9.64 -7.04
C GLU A 73 3.16 -8.19 -6.62
N ILE A 74 2.14 -7.33 -6.75
CA ILE A 74 2.24 -5.93 -6.33
C ILE A 74 1.33 -5.72 -5.13
N VAL A 75 1.92 -5.23 -4.04
CA VAL A 75 1.25 -4.98 -2.77
C VAL A 75 1.36 -3.52 -2.37
N VAL A 76 0.40 -3.09 -1.56
CA VAL A 76 0.31 -1.74 -1.01
C VAL A 76 0.44 -1.83 0.51
N LEU A 77 1.29 -0.97 1.06
CA LEU A 77 1.54 -0.89 2.48
C LEU A 77 0.78 0.31 3.07
N LEU A 78 0.28 0.13 4.29
CA LEU A 78 -0.25 1.18 5.14
C LEU A 78 0.79 1.52 6.21
N LYS A 79 1.19 2.79 6.29
CA LYS A 79 1.98 3.29 7.41
C LYS A 79 1.12 3.26 8.68
N THR A 80 1.44 2.37 9.60
CA THR A 80 0.78 2.24 10.90
C THR A 80 1.80 2.06 12.00
N ASN A 81 1.50 2.62 13.18
CA ASN A 81 2.32 2.46 14.38
C ASN A 81 1.87 1.29 15.26
N LYS A 82 0.81 0.58 14.83
CA LYS A 82 0.23 -0.55 15.54
C LYS A 82 0.23 -1.74 14.60
N LEU A 83 1.08 -2.72 14.92
CA LEU A 83 1.07 -4.05 14.33
C LEU A 83 0.41 -5.01 15.31
N GLN A 84 -0.36 -5.93 14.77
CA GLN A 84 -0.98 -7.01 15.52
C GLN A 84 -0.39 -8.35 15.08
N ARG A 85 -0.50 -9.36 15.94
CA ARG A 85 -0.12 -10.72 15.60
C ARG A 85 -0.92 -11.19 14.38
N GLY A 86 -0.24 -11.81 13.43
CA GLY A 86 -0.80 -12.24 12.15
C GLY A 86 -0.67 -11.19 11.04
N ASP A 87 -0.36 -9.93 11.34
CA ASP A 87 -0.19 -8.92 10.30
C ASP A 87 1.02 -9.23 9.41
N LEU A 88 0.87 -9.00 8.11
CA LEU A 88 2.01 -8.94 7.19
C LEU A 88 2.60 -7.53 7.24
N CYS A 89 3.91 -7.41 7.42
CA CYS A 89 4.58 -6.11 7.44
C CYS A 89 5.85 -6.12 6.60
N GLY A 90 6.13 -4.96 6.00
CA GLY A 90 7.39 -4.69 5.33
C GLY A 90 8.34 -3.94 6.26
N PHE A 91 9.59 -4.36 6.33
CA PHE A 91 10.64 -3.69 7.11
C PHE A 91 11.90 -3.48 6.29
N SER A 92 12.65 -2.43 6.62
CA SER A 92 13.91 -2.09 5.96
C SER A 92 15.07 -2.82 6.63
N TYR A 93 15.79 -3.62 5.86
CA TYR A 93 16.98 -4.35 6.29
C TYR A 93 18.05 -4.28 5.21
N SER A 94 19.25 -3.81 5.55
CA SER A 94 20.40 -3.71 4.62
C SER A 94 20.05 -3.04 3.27
N ASN A 95 19.37 -1.89 3.32
CA ASN A 95 18.88 -1.14 2.14
C ASN A 95 17.90 -1.90 1.23
N LYS A 96 17.28 -2.98 1.72
CA LYS A 96 16.21 -3.72 1.04
C LYS A 96 14.97 -3.75 1.92
N ILE A 97 13.80 -3.87 1.30
CA ILE A 97 12.56 -4.08 2.04
C ILE A 97 12.24 -5.57 2.01
N LEU A 98 12.11 -6.16 3.18
CA LEU A 98 11.69 -7.55 3.37
C LEU A 98 10.27 -7.57 3.91
N ILE A 99 9.50 -8.58 3.53
CA ILE A 99 8.12 -8.76 3.99
C ILE A 99 8.06 -10.06 4.77
N LYS A 100 7.49 -9.98 5.97
CA LYS A 100 7.32 -11.09 6.91
C LYS A 100 6.02 -10.91 7.68
N ARG A 101 5.59 -11.97 8.37
CA ARG A 101 4.42 -11.97 9.23
C ARG A 101 4.82 -11.73 10.69
N VAL A 102 4.04 -10.92 11.38
CA VAL A 102 4.20 -10.64 12.82
C VAL A 102 3.72 -11.84 13.62
N ILE A 103 4.61 -12.44 14.39
CA ILE A 103 4.34 -13.60 15.24
C ILE A 103 4.39 -13.22 16.72
N GLY A 104 5.46 -12.52 17.12
CA GLY A 104 5.63 -12.01 18.48
C GLY A 104 5.52 -10.49 18.54
N LEU A 105 4.78 -10.01 19.53
CA LEU A 105 4.70 -8.61 19.93
C LEU A 105 5.71 -8.32 21.06
N PRO A 106 6.01 -7.04 21.34
CA PRO A 106 6.84 -6.67 22.48
C PRO A 106 6.41 -7.36 23.78
N GLY A 107 7.35 -8.02 24.47
CA GLY A 107 7.13 -8.74 25.72
C GLY A 107 6.59 -10.17 25.57
N ASP A 108 6.31 -10.64 24.35
CA ASP A 108 5.93 -12.04 24.13
C ASP A 108 7.12 -12.99 24.34
N THR A 109 6.83 -14.20 24.81
CA THR A 109 7.78 -15.32 24.82
C THR A 109 7.46 -16.28 23.68
N ILE A 110 8.43 -16.51 22.81
CA ILE A 110 8.30 -17.38 21.64
C ILE A 110 9.05 -18.69 21.89
N ILE A 111 8.43 -19.81 21.53
CA ILE A 111 9.07 -21.13 21.46
C ILE A 111 8.73 -21.73 20.11
N ILE A 112 9.71 -22.30 19.42
CA ILE A 112 9.48 -23.09 18.21
C ILE A 112 10.07 -24.48 18.45
N ASP A 113 9.26 -25.52 18.28
CA ASP A 113 9.73 -26.89 18.43
C ASP A 113 10.48 -27.40 17.18
N GLU A 114 11.09 -28.58 17.26
CA GLU A 114 11.82 -29.18 16.14
C GLU A 114 10.92 -29.46 14.92
N ALA A 115 9.61 -29.61 15.12
CA ALA A 115 8.62 -29.78 14.06
C ALA A 115 8.22 -28.44 13.41
N GLY A 116 8.68 -27.30 13.93
CA GLY A 116 8.33 -25.97 13.45
C GLY A 116 7.00 -25.42 13.98
N THR A 117 6.43 -26.03 15.02
CA THR A 117 5.24 -25.53 15.71
C THR A 117 5.62 -24.33 16.56
N VAL A 118 4.92 -23.23 16.37
CA VAL A 118 5.16 -21.98 17.09
C VAL A 118 4.23 -21.88 18.29
N PHE A 119 4.80 -21.61 19.45
CA PHE A 119 4.09 -21.30 20.67
C PHE A 119 4.39 -19.87 21.08
N VAL A 120 3.35 -19.12 21.44
CA VAL A 120 3.46 -17.75 21.93
C VAL A 120 2.86 -17.68 23.32
N ASN A 121 3.66 -17.27 24.31
CA ASN A 121 3.30 -17.25 25.73
C ASN A 121 2.78 -18.61 26.24
N GLY A 122 3.27 -19.71 25.66
CA GLY A 122 2.90 -21.09 26.03
C GLY A 122 1.67 -21.64 25.33
N GLU A 123 0.98 -20.85 24.49
CA GLU A 123 -0.15 -21.31 23.67
C GLU A 123 0.31 -21.60 22.24
N GLU A 124 -0.15 -22.71 21.65
CA GLU A 124 0.11 -23.01 20.23
C GLU A 124 -0.55 -21.95 19.35
N LEU A 125 0.22 -21.39 18.42
CA LEU A 125 -0.30 -20.44 17.44
C LEU A 125 -1.00 -21.20 16.30
N ASP A 126 -2.24 -20.80 16.00
CA ASP A 126 -2.96 -21.29 14.82
C ASP A 126 -2.41 -20.62 13.55
N GLU A 127 -1.81 -21.41 12.66
CA GLU A 127 -1.10 -20.93 11.48
C GLU A 127 -1.68 -21.52 10.18
N PRO A 128 -2.92 -21.19 9.80
CA PRO A 128 -3.56 -21.74 8.59
C PRO A 128 -2.92 -21.23 7.29
N TYR A 129 -2.02 -20.26 7.37
CA TYR A 129 -1.28 -19.66 6.26
C TYR A 129 0.04 -20.37 5.95
N VAL A 130 0.49 -21.31 6.79
CA VAL A 130 1.71 -22.09 6.58
C VAL A 130 1.34 -23.43 5.96
N SER A 131 1.88 -23.74 4.78
CA SER A 131 1.69 -25.06 4.17
C SER A 131 2.50 -26.13 4.87
N ASP A 132 3.77 -25.83 5.15
CA ASP A 132 4.76 -26.77 5.67
C ASP A 132 5.45 -26.16 6.89
N LYS A 133 5.12 -26.67 8.08
CA LYS A 133 5.82 -26.30 9.32
C LYS A 133 7.24 -26.88 9.27
N SER A 134 8.21 -26.05 9.63
CA SER A 134 9.62 -26.43 9.72
C SER A 134 10.34 -25.44 10.62
N LEU A 135 11.32 -25.92 11.39
CA LEU A 135 12.21 -25.03 12.16
C LEU A 135 13.04 -24.13 11.23
N GLY A 136 13.33 -24.59 10.00
CA GLY A 136 14.13 -23.87 9.01
C GLY A 136 15.54 -23.55 9.50
N GLU A 137 16.14 -22.48 8.95
CA GLU A 137 17.39 -21.93 9.46
C GLU A 137 17.12 -21.17 10.77
N CYS A 138 17.52 -21.77 11.89
CA CYS A 138 17.38 -21.18 13.23
C CYS A 138 18.72 -21.29 13.97
N ASP A 139 19.23 -20.16 14.46
CA ASP A 139 20.47 -20.06 15.25
C ASP A 139 20.28 -19.36 16.60
N ILE A 140 19.02 -19.06 16.95
CA ILE A 140 18.61 -18.54 18.25
C ILE A 140 18.20 -19.67 19.21
N GLU A 141 18.28 -19.40 20.51
CA GLU A 141 17.81 -20.32 21.56
C GLU A 141 16.38 -19.96 22.00
N PHE A 142 15.58 -21.00 22.27
CA PHE A 142 14.24 -20.86 22.84
C PHE A 142 14.22 -21.33 24.30
N PRO A 143 13.39 -20.74 25.19
CA PRO A 143 12.42 -19.68 24.91
C PRO A 143 13.08 -18.34 24.61
N TYR A 144 12.55 -17.63 23.62
CA TYR A 144 13.03 -16.32 23.20
C TYR A 144 12.05 -15.24 23.64
N GLU A 145 12.52 -14.30 24.46
CA GLU A 145 11.72 -13.15 24.90
C GLU A 145 11.88 -11.99 23.90
N VAL A 146 10.77 -11.50 23.36
CA VAL A 146 10.76 -10.40 22.40
C VAL A 146 11.01 -9.08 23.13
N PRO A 147 12.12 -8.38 22.85
CA PRO A 147 12.43 -7.12 23.53
C PRO A 147 11.36 -6.05 23.31
N GLU A 148 11.21 -5.16 24.29
CA GLU A 148 10.33 -4.01 24.20
C GLU A 148 10.61 -3.14 22.96
N GLY A 149 9.56 -2.70 22.28
CA GLY A 149 9.68 -1.89 21.05
C GLY A 149 10.08 -2.67 19.79
N THR A 150 10.27 -3.99 19.88
CA THR A 150 10.61 -4.85 18.73
C THR A 150 9.52 -5.88 18.42
N TYR A 151 9.57 -6.46 17.23
CA TYR A 151 8.65 -7.49 16.78
C TYR A 151 9.41 -8.73 16.30
N PHE A 152 8.87 -9.90 16.63
CA PHE A 152 9.38 -11.18 16.13
C PHE A 152 8.60 -11.57 14.87
N LEU A 153 9.29 -11.62 13.72
CA LEU A 153 8.68 -11.81 12.43
C LEU A 153 9.14 -13.12 11.79
N LEU A 154 8.22 -13.87 11.18
CA LEU A 154 8.52 -15.10 10.43
C LEU A 154 8.06 -15.01 8.99
N GLY A 155 8.72 -15.73 8.10
CA GLY A 155 8.18 -16.02 6.77
C GLY A 155 7.13 -17.12 6.82
N ASP A 156 6.17 -17.06 5.90
CA ASP A 156 5.16 -18.10 5.74
C ASP A 156 5.79 -19.37 5.11
N HIS A 157 6.80 -19.20 4.25
CA HIS A 157 7.61 -20.30 3.73
C HIS A 157 8.77 -20.59 4.69
N ARG A 158 8.52 -21.46 5.70
CA ARG A 158 9.41 -21.66 6.85
C ARG A 158 10.81 -22.14 6.51
N GLU A 159 10.95 -23.01 5.51
CA GLU A 159 12.21 -23.65 5.14
C GLU A 159 13.22 -22.68 4.51
N THR A 160 12.75 -21.77 3.64
CA THR A 160 13.61 -20.89 2.83
C THR A 160 13.68 -19.46 3.36
N SER A 161 12.90 -19.15 4.39
CA SER A 161 12.81 -17.81 4.96
C SER A 161 13.95 -17.54 5.95
N ILE A 162 14.79 -16.56 5.62
CA ILE A 162 15.66 -15.88 6.60
C ILE A 162 14.82 -14.79 7.26
N ASP A 163 14.59 -14.92 8.57
CA ASP A 163 13.72 -14.07 9.38
C ASP A 163 14.21 -13.98 10.84
N SER A 164 13.35 -13.64 11.82
CA SER A 164 13.77 -13.41 13.21
C SER A 164 14.36 -14.63 13.92
N ARG A 165 14.27 -15.84 13.33
CA ARG A 165 14.99 -17.05 13.79
C ARG A 165 16.49 -16.99 13.58
N ASN A 166 16.98 -16.03 12.79
CA ASN A 166 18.39 -15.86 12.47
C ASN A 166 18.99 -14.65 13.21
N THR A 167 20.11 -14.82 13.92
CA THR A 167 20.80 -13.76 14.67
C THR A 167 21.22 -12.57 13.82
N VAL A 168 21.42 -12.78 12.52
CA VAL A 168 21.74 -11.72 11.55
C VAL A 168 20.56 -10.75 11.38
N ILE A 169 19.32 -11.23 11.46
CA ILE A 169 18.11 -10.41 11.36
C ILE A 169 17.58 -10.06 12.75
N GLY A 170 17.35 -11.06 13.61
CA GLY A 170 16.82 -10.89 14.95
C GLY A 170 15.41 -10.28 14.99
N CYS A 171 15.05 -9.71 16.14
CA CYS A 171 13.82 -8.94 16.26
C CYS A 171 13.95 -7.59 15.55
N ILE A 172 12.85 -7.13 14.97
CA ILE A 172 12.81 -5.92 14.17
C ILE A 172 12.29 -4.75 15.01
N GLU A 173 13.06 -3.68 15.08
CA GLU A 173 12.64 -2.45 15.76
C GLU A 173 11.45 -1.82 15.04
N LYS A 174 10.57 -1.20 15.81
CA LYS A 174 9.39 -0.49 15.27
C LYS A 174 9.77 0.55 14.21
N GLU A 175 10.92 1.20 14.36
CA GLU A 175 11.43 2.23 13.47
C GLU A 175 11.88 1.67 12.11
N GLN A 176 12.23 0.39 12.05
CA GLN A 176 12.58 -0.31 10.80
C GLN A 176 11.34 -0.73 10.00
N ILE A 177 10.16 -0.73 10.61
CA ILE A 177 8.90 -1.07 9.94
C ILE A 177 8.51 0.04 8.97
N VAL A 178 8.38 -0.33 7.70
CA VAL A 178 7.90 0.56 6.62
C VAL A 178 6.38 0.69 6.65
N GLY A 179 5.68 -0.42 6.92
CA GLY A 179 4.23 -0.45 7.07
C GLY A 179 3.64 -1.85 7.06
N LYS A 180 2.34 -1.92 7.35
CA LYS A 180 1.52 -3.14 7.28
C LYS A 180 1.07 -3.37 5.83
N LEU A 181 1.21 -4.56 5.29
CA LEU A 181 0.59 -4.94 4.02
C LEU A 181 -0.93 -4.91 4.18
N PHE A 182 -1.59 -4.18 3.30
CA PHE A 182 -3.03 -3.95 3.37
C PHE A 182 -3.77 -4.53 2.17
N LEU A 183 -3.19 -4.38 0.98
CA LEU A 183 -3.88 -4.71 -0.25
C LEU A 183 -2.89 -5.31 -1.25
N ARG A 184 -3.26 -6.46 -1.83
CA ARG A 184 -2.65 -6.97 -3.05
C ARG A 184 -3.42 -6.42 -4.23
N ILE A 185 -2.75 -5.72 -5.15
CA ILE A 185 -3.36 -5.07 -6.31
C ILE A 185 -3.04 -5.75 -7.65
N TRP A 186 -2.01 -6.58 -7.70
CA TRP A 186 -1.64 -7.33 -8.89
C TRP A 186 -1.22 -8.77 -8.53
N PRO A 187 -1.67 -9.80 -9.28
CA PRO A 187 -2.54 -9.73 -10.47
C PRO A 187 -3.98 -9.30 -10.15
N LEU A 188 -4.64 -8.59 -11.09
CA LEU A 188 -5.99 -8.04 -10.88
C LEU A 188 -7.05 -9.10 -10.55
N SER A 189 -6.85 -10.34 -11.01
CA SER A 189 -7.69 -11.50 -10.68
C SER A 189 -7.65 -11.89 -9.20
N GLU A 190 -6.66 -11.39 -8.48
CA GLU A 190 -6.31 -11.79 -7.12
C GLU A 190 -6.32 -10.61 -6.13
N LEU A 191 -7.02 -9.53 -6.52
CA LEU A 191 -7.22 -8.35 -5.69
C LEU A 191 -7.93 -8.75 -4.40
N LYS A 192 -7.20 -8.68 -3.28
CA LYS A 192 -7.67 -9.13 -1.97
C LYS A 192 -7.08 -8.23 -0.88
N PHE A 193 -7.91 -7.90 0.09
CA PHE A 193 -7.45 -7.31 1.35
C PHE A 193 -6.70 -8.38 2.15
N LEU A 194 -5.48 -8.05 2.56
CA LEU A 194 -4.66 -8.90 3.39
C LEU A 194 -4.92 -8.47 4.83
N ASN A 195 -5.88 -9.15 5.47
CA ASN A 195 -6.23 -9.00 6.88
C ASN A 195 -6.22 -10.37 7.54
#